data_AF-A0A353HQG0-F1
#
_entry.id   AF-A0A353HQG0-F1
#
_cell.length_a   1.000
_cell.length_b   1.000
_cell.length_c   1.000
_cell.angle_alpha   90.00
_cell.angle_beta   90.00
_cell.angle_gamma   90.00
#
_symmetry.space_group_name_H-M   'P 1'
#
loop_
_entity.id
_entity.type
_entity.pdbx_description
1 polymer ?
#
loop_
_entity_poly.entity_id
_entity_poly.type
_entity_poly.pdbx_seq_one_letter_code
_entity_poly.pdbx_strand_id
1 'polypeptide(L)'
;PVLDARFESALNAVDGDREGYARLLEANRATLLQELLRQEVAAGIDSGAEFARERLKLQVEALQSTLKAGEKPGHKGDKAGGLRQLCALPALVDERTALRIEQLLMRTAREGK
;
A
#
# COMPACT_ATOMS: atom_id res chain seq x y z
N PRO A 1 -16.16 -1.44 10.05
CA PRO A 1 -14.78 -1.83 9.70
C PRO A 1 -14.27 -1.11 8.44
N VAL A 2 -12.97 -1.20 8.12
CA VAL A 2 -12.39 -0.47 6.97
C VAL A 2 -13.09 -0.82 5.64
N LEU A 3 -13.42 -2.11 5.45
CA LEU A 3 -14.14 -2.57 4.26
C LEU A 3 -15.57 -2.05 4.22
N ASP A 4 -16.28 -2.07 5.34
CA ASP A 4 -17.65 -1.52 5.42
C ASP A 4 -17.67 -0.04 5.05
N ALA A 5 -16.73 0.76 5.57
CA ALA A 5 -16.66 2.19 5.25
C ALA A 5 -16.45 2.43 3.74
N ARG A 6 -15.65 1.58 3.08
CA ARG A 6 -15.46 1.64 1.62
C ARG A 6 -16.72 1.22 0.86
N PHE A 7 -17.38 0.17 1.32
CA PHE A 7 -18.60 -0.33 0.72
C PHE A 7 -19.73 0.71 0.82
N GLU A 8 -19.95 1.28 2.00
CA GLU A 8 -20.92 2.36 2.22
C GLU A 8 -20.58 3.60 1.38
N SER A 9 -19.30 3.97 1.27
CA SER A 9 -18.90 5.10 0.41
C SER A 9 -19.22 4.83 -1.06
N ALA A 10 -19.04 3.60 -1.53
CA ALA A 10 -19.37 3.21 -2.89
C ALA A 10 -20.90 3.19 -3.12
N LEU A 11 -21.69 2.70 -2.15
CA LEU A 11 -23.15 2.75 -2.21
C LEU A 11 -23.67 4.19 -2.29
N ASN A 12 -23.18 5.06 -1.40
CA ASN A 12 -23.55 6.49 -1.41
C ASN A 12 -23.20 7.19 -2.73
N ALA A 13 -22.12 6.76 -3.40
CA ALA A 13 -21.75 7.30 -4.70
C ALA A 13 -22.67 6.82 -5.84
N VAL A 14 -23.25 5.62 -5.74
CA VAL A 14 -24.21 5.11 -6.72
C VAL A 14 -25.49 5.94 -6.71
N ASP A 15 -25.98 6.31 -5.53
CA ASP A 15 -27.19 7.11 -5.35
C ASP A 15 -26.95 8.64 -5.42
N GLY A 16 -25.68 9.05 -5.53
CA GLY A 16 -25.25 10.45 -5.50
C GLY A 16 -24.28 10.79 -6.65
N ASP A 17 -23.09 11.28 -6.30
CA ASP A 17 -22.08 11.72 -7.29
C ASP A 17 -21.13 10.59 -7.69
N ARG A 18 -21.62 9.73 -8.58
CA ARG A 18 -20.84 8.61 -9.12
C ARG A 18 -19.58 9.06 -9.85
N GLU A 19 -19.65 10.16 -10.59
CA GLU A 19 -18.50 10.68 -11.35
C GLU A 19 -17.44 11.28 -10.44
N GLY A 20 -17.85 12.03 -9.41
CA GLY A 20 -16.94 12.55 -8.39
C GLY A 20 -16.24 11.45 -7.63
N TYR A 21 -16.95 10.38 -7.29
CA TYR A 21 -16.34 9.21 -6.68
C TYR A 21 -15.35 8.51 -7.62
N ALA A 22 -15.68 8.35 -8.90
CA ALA A 22 -14.74 7.80 -9.89
C ALA A 22 -13.46 8.66 -10.01
N ARG A 23 -13.58 9.99 -10.04
CA ARG A 23 -12.44 10.92 -10.03
C ARG A 23 -11.58 10.76 -8.77
N LEU A 24 -12.20 10.60 -7.60
CA LEU A 24 -11.50 10.33 -6.35
C LEU A 24 -10.69 9.02 -6.42
N LEU A 25 -11.29 7.95 -6.93
CA LEU A 25 -10.61 6.65 -7.05
C LEU A 25 -9.40 6.71 -8.00
N GLU A 26 -9.51 7.44 -9.11
CA GLU A 26 -8.38 7.65 -10.05
C GLU A 26 -7.29 8.53 -9.41
N ALA A 27 -7.66 9.61 -8.73
CA ALA A 27 -6.71 10.50 -8.06
C ALA A 27 -5.87 9.77 -6.99
N ASN A 28 -6.47 8.79 -6.30
CA ASN A 28 -5.78 7.99 -5.29
C ASN A 28 -4.92 6.86 -5.86
N ARG A 29 -4.96 6.60 -7.17
CA ARG A 29 -4.21 5.50 -7.81
C ARG A 29 -2.70 5.64 -7.63
N ALA A 30 -2.16 6.85 -7.79
CA ALA A 30 -0.73 7.10 -7.61
C ALA A 30 -0.29 6.86 -6.16
N THR A 31 -1.08 7.34 -5.19
CA THR A 31 -0.84 7.10 -3.76
C THR A 31 -0.89 5.62 -3.41
N LEU A 32 -1.87 4.88 -3.95
CA LEU A 32 -1.96 3.43 -3.75
C LEU A 32 -0.70 2.72 -4.22
N LEU A 33 -0.22 3.02 -5.43
CA LEU A 33 0.96 2.39 -6.00
C LEU A 33 2.22 2.68 -5.19
N GLN A 34 2.36 3.92 -4.69
CA GLN A 34 3.49 4.31 -3.84
C GLN A 34 3.45 3.60 -2.48
N GLU A 35 2.29 3.52 -1.84
CA GLU A 35 2.13 2.80 -0.57
C GLU A 35 2.36 1.30 -0.74
N LEU A 36 1.81 0.71 -1.80
CA LEU A 36 2.04 -0.70 -2.15
C LEU A 36 3.54 -0.99 -2.31
N LEU A 37 4.26 -0.15 -3.06
CA LEU A 37 5.70 -0.30 -3.25
C LEU A 37 6.46 -0.17 -1.92
N ARG A 38 6.10 0.78 -1.06
CA ARG A 38 6.71 0.93 0.27
C ARG A 38 6.53 -0.33 1.11
N GLN A 39 5.34 -0.92 1.11
CA GLN A 39 5.04 -2.14 1.86
C GLN A 39 5.77 -3.36 1.26
N GLU A 40 5.86 -3.48 -0.07
CA GLU A 40 6.63 -4.53 -0.73
C GLU A 40 8.11 -4.47 -0.37
N VAL A 41 8.71 -3.27 -0.38
CA VAL A 41 10.12 -3.07 0.03
C VAL A 41 10.33 -3.43 1.50
N ALA A 42 9.42 -3.02 2.39
CA ALA A 42 9.49 -3.35 3.81
C ALA A 42 9.31 -4.87 4.08
N ALA A 43 8.57 -5.56 3.22
CA ALA A 43 8.37 -7.02 3.27
C ALA A 43 9.45 -7.81 2.51
N GLY A 44 10.37 -7.13 1.80
CA GLY A 44 11.40 -7.76 0.98
C GLY A 44 10.87 -8.50 -0.25
N ILE A 45 9.72 -8.07 -0.78
CA ILE A 45 9.08 -8.62 -1.98
C ILE A 45 9.66 -7.92 -3.23
N ASP A 46 9.86 -8.67 -4.32
CA ASP A 46 10.22 -8.08 -5.60
C ASP A 46 9.00 -7.50 -6.30
N SER A 47 8.94 -6.17 -6.37
CA SER A 47 7.90 -5.40 -7.06
C SER A 47 7.94 -5.50 -8.60
N GLY A 48 9.01 -6.04 -9.18
CA GLY A 48 9.26 -6.06 -10.62
C GLY A 48 10.32 -5.05 -11.09
N ALA A 49 10.78 -5.21 -12.34
CA ALA A 49 11.91 -4.44 -12.88
C ALA A 49 11.60 -2.96 -13.11
N GLU A 50 10.35 -2.60 -13.40
CA GLU A 50 9.96 -1.21 -13.65
C GLU A 50 10.00 -0.34 -12.37
N PHE A 51 9.91 -0.96 -11.20
CA PHE A 51 10.01 -0.27 -9.91
C PHE A 51 11.43 -0.28 -9.34
N ALA A 52 12.43 -0.79 -10.06
CA ALA A 52 13.79 -0.94 -9.55
C ALA A 52 14.40 0.38 -9.05
N ARG A 53 14.17 1.48 -9.77
CA ARG A 53 14.66 2.82 -9.41
C ARG A 53 13.97 3.37 -8.16
N GLU A 54 12.65 3.25 -8.08
CA GLU A 54 11.86 3.73 -6.94
C GLU A 54 12.13 2.91 -5.67
N ARG A 55 12.23 1.59 -5.83
CA ARG A 55 12.66 0.68 -4.77
C ARG A 55 14.03 1.06 -4.22
N LEU A 56 15.02 1.26 -5.11
CA LEU A 56 16.37 1.63 -4.68
C LEU A 56 16.38 2.97 -3.93
N LYS A 57 15.59 3.95 -4.40
CA LYS A 57 15.40 5.22 -3.70
C LYS A 57 14.84 5.02 -2.28
N LEU A 58 13.75 4.25 -2.14
CA LEU A 58 13.14 3.96 -0.84
C LEU A 58 14.08 3.19 0.10
N GLN A 59 14.86 2.25 -0.43
CA GLN A 59 15.88 1.52 0.33
C GLN A 59 16.99 2.44 0.82
N VAL A 60 17.47 3.37 -0.02
CA VAL A 60 18.47 4.37 0.38
C VAL A 60 17.92 5.32 1.44
N GLU A 61 16.68 5.80 1.30
CA GLU A 61 16.02 6.64 2.30
C GLU A 61 15.87 5.91 3.64
N ALA A 62 15.46 4.63 3.62
CA ALA A 62 15.38 3.79 4.82
C ALA A 62 16.76 3.63 5.47
N LEU A 63 17.81 3.33 4.71
CA LEU A 63 19.18 3.24 5.24
C LEU A 63 19.67 4.57 5.83
N GLN A 64 19.46 5.68 5.12
CA GLN A 64 19.83 7.01 5.60
C GLN A 64 19.10 7.39 6.90
N SER A 65 17.82 7.03 7.03
CA SER A 65 17.07 7.27 8.27
C SER A 65 17.58 6.40 9.42
N THR A 66 17.93 5.12 9.19
CA THR A 66 18.53 4.27 10.22
C THR A 66 19.91 4.75 10.67
N LEU A 67 20.73 5.24 9.75
CA LEU A 67 22.06 5.80 10.03
C LEU A 67 21.96 7.13 10.79
N LYS A 68 21.01 8.00 10.41
CA LYS A 68 20.75 9.27 11.12
C LYS A 68 20.13 9.05 12.50
N ALA A 69 19.32 8.01 12.67
CA ALA A 69 18.62 7.75 13.92
C ALA A 69 19.50 7.11 15.00
N GLY A 70 20.66 6.53 14.64
CA GLY A 70 21.54 5.80 15.56
C GLY A 70 20.84 4.56 16.12
N GLU A 71 21.24 3.37 15.66
CA GLU A 71 20.78 2.04 16.11
C GLU A 71 19.60 2.02 17.11
N LYS A 72 18.37 2.12 16.60
CA LYS A 72 17.20 1.58 17.28
C LYS A 72 16.61 0.46 16.41
N PRO A 73 16.88 -0.81 16.74
CA PRO A 73 16.30 -1.93 16.02
C PRO A 73 14.82 -2.02 16.39
N GLY A 74 13.94 -1.40 15.61
CA GLY A 74 12.54 -1.27 16.07
C GLY A 74 11.52 -0.68 15.12
N HIS A 75 11.57 -0.93 13.81
CA HIS A 75 10.41 -0.69 12.92
C HIS A 75 9.91 -1.97 12.24
N LYS A 76 10.02 -3.11 12.94
CA LYS A 76 9.29 -4.35 12.59
C LYS A 76 7.81 -4.34 13.07
N GLY A 77 7.37 -3.27 13.74
CA GLY A 77 6.11 -3.24 14.50
C GLY A 77 4.85 -2.83 13.74
N ASP A 78 4.94 -2.26 12.52
CA ASP A 78 3.77 -1.64 11.88
C ASP A 78 3.34 -2.26 10.55
N LYS A 79 3.82 -3.47 10.24
CA LYS A 79 3.49 -4.20 9.01
C LYS A 79 1.98 -4.45 8.86
N ALA A 80 1.30 -4.74 9.97
CA ALA A 80 -0.15 -4.96 10.00
C ALA A 80 -0.97 -3.64 10.01
N GLY A 81 -0.37 -2.52 10.40
CA GLY A 81 -0.96 -1.19 10.28
C GLY A 81 -0.94 -0.69 8.85
N GLY A 82 0.21 -0.84 8.18
CA GLY A 82 0.40 -0.48 6.77
C GLY A 82 -0.55 -1.19 5.81
N LEU A 83 -0.76 -2.50 5.99
CA LEU A 83 -1.72 -3.26 5.18
C LEU A 83 -3.16 -2.77 5.40
N ARG A 84 -3.56 -2.50 6.64
CA ARG A 84 -4.89 -1.96 6.94
C ARG A 84 -5.09 -0.59 6.32
N GLN A 85 -4.06 0.25 6.33
CA GLN A 85 -4.09 1.57 5.70
C GLN A 85 -4.18 1.47 4.17
N LEU A 86 -3.47 0.51 3.56
CA LEU A 86 -3.59 0.22 2.12
C LEU A 86 -5.01 -0.21 1.75
N CYS A 87 -5.62 -1.12 2.54
CA CYS A 87 -7.00 -1.55 2.32
C CYS A 87 -8.04 -0.43 2.53
N ALA A 88 -7.70 0.58 3.34
CA ALA A 88 -8.57 1.73 3.59
C ALA A 88 -8.58 2.76 2.46
N LEU A 89 -7.56 2.76 1.59
CA LEU A 89 -7.46 3.74 0.52
C LEU A 89 -8.46 3.41 -0.62
N PRO A 90 -9.40 4.31 -0.94
CA PRO A 90 -10.30 4.11 -2.06
C PRO A 90 -9.57 4.50 -3.36
N ALA A 91 -9.13 3.51 -4.12
CA ALA A 91 -8.39 3.71 -5.37
C ALA A 91 -8.80 2.67 -6.44
N LEU A 92 -8.61 3.02 -7.71
CA LEU A 92 -8.73 2.07 -8.82
C LEU A 92 -7.55 1.12 -8.86
N VAL A 93 -7.85 -0.16 -9.11
CA VAL A 93 -6.89 -1.25 -9.11
C VAL A 93 -7.03 -2.02 -10.41
N ASP A 94 -5.95 -2.09 -11.19
CA ASP A 94 -5.86 -2.99 -12.33
C ASP A 94 -5.47 -4.41 -11.88
N GLU A 95 -5.64 -5.40 -12.75
CA GLU A 95 -5.39 -6.81 -12.46
C GLU A 95 -3.95 -7.05 -11.96
N ARG A 96 -2.97 -6.36 -12.54
CA ARG A 96 -1.58 -6.45 -12.13
C ARG A 96 -1.37 -5.96 -10.69
N THR A 97 -1.96 -4.82 -10.34
CA THR A 97 -1.86 -4.25 -8.99
C THR A 97 -2.60 -5.14 -7.98
N ALA A 98 -3.71 -5.76 -8.37
CA ALA A 98 -4.41 -6.73 -7.53
C ALA A 98 -3.53 -7.93 -7.17
N LEU A 99 -2.83 -8.51 -8.15
CA LEU A 99 -1.90 -9.64 -7.93
C LEU A 99 -0.77 -9.27 -6.97
N ARG A 100 -0.23 -8.06 -7.08
CA ARG A 100 0.81 -7.56 -6.16
C ARG A 100 0.30 -7.43 -4.72
N ILE A 101 -0.92 -6.91 -4.55
CA ILE A 101 -1.57 -6.83 -3.24
C ILE A 101 -1.80 -8.23 -2.66
N GLU A 102 -2.24 -9.20 -3.47
CA GLU A 102 -2.38 -10.60 -3.02
C GLU A 102 -1.06 -11.21 -2.57
N GLN A 103 0.03 -11.00 -3.32
CA GLN A 103 1.36 -11.49 -2.93
C GLN A 103 1.81 -10.88 -1.60
N LEU A 104 1.59 -9.58 -1.40
CA LEU A 104 1.87 -8.89 -0.15
C LEU A 104 1.05 -9.45 1.02
N LEU A 105 -0.24 -9.71 0.80
CA LEU A 105 -1.13 -10.35 1.78
C LEU A 105 -0.65 -11.74 2.17
N MET A 106 -0.29 -12.57 1.18
CA MET A 106 0.19 -13.94 1.43
C MET A 106 1.51 -13.94 2.21
N ARG A 107 2.42 -13.00 1.90
CA ARG A 107 3.71 -12.86 2.59
C ARG A 107 3.51 -12.44 4.05
N THR A 108 2.71 -11.41 4.28
CA THR A 108 2.44 -10.89 5.64
C THR A 108 1.69 -11.91 6.51
N ALA A 109 0.75 -12.67 5.94
CA ALA A 109 0.06 -13.75 6.65
C ALA A 109 0.99 -14.91 7.06
N ARG A 110 2.04 -15.20 6.27
CA ARG A 110 3.06 -16.20 6.62
C ARG A 110 4.01 -15.73 7.72
N GLU A 111 4.32 -14.44 7.77
CA GLU A 111 5.21 -13.85 8.79
C GLU A 111 4.51 -13.64 10.16
N GLY A 112 3.17 -13.65 10.19
CA GLY A 112 2.37 -13.51 11.42
C GLY A 112 2.04 -14.82 12.14
N LYS A 113 2.53 -15.96 11.67
CA LYS A 113 2.45 -17.27 12.33
C LYS A 113 3.80 -17.62 12.96
#